data_AF-Q0IIF5-F1
#
_entry.id   AF-Q0IIF5-F1
#
_cell.length_a   1.000
_cell.length_b   1.000
_cell.length_c   1.000
_cell.angle_alpha   90.00
_cell.angle_beta   90.00
_cell.angle_gamma   90.00
#
_symmetry.space_group_name_H-M   'P 1'
#
loop_
_entity.id
_entity.type
_entity.pdbx_description
1 polymer ?
#
loop_
_entity_poly.entity_id
_entity_poly.type
_entity_poly.pdbx_seq_one_letter_code
_entity_poly.pdbx_strand_id
1 'polypeptide(L)'
;MNRFKVSKFRHTEARQPRREAWIGDIRAGTAPSCGNHIKASCSLIAFNSDHPGVLGIVPLESQGEDKRQVTHLGCHSDLVTDLDFSPFDDFLLATASADRTVKLWRLPLSGQALPSGPGLLLGPEDAQVEVLQFHPTADGVLLSAAGRAVKVWDATKQQPLTGRATATAPPRAAPSGSIFCLFAILVT
;
A
#
# COMPACT_ATOMS: atom_id res chain seq x y z
N MET A 1 27.79 37.78 -15.30
CA MET A 1 26.97 36.59 -15.60
C MET A 1 26.94 35.67 -14.38
N ASN A 2 25.84 35.66 -13.59
CA ASN A 2 25.73 34.76 -12.44
C ASN A 2 25.40 33.33 -12.91
N ARG A 3 26.40 32.44 -12.88
CA ARG A 3 26.34 31.03 -13.33
C ARG A 3 25.96 30.01 -12.26
N PHE A 4 25.39 30.43 -11.13
CA PHE A 4 24.94 29.49 -10.10
C PHE A 4 23.49 29.77 -9.68
N LYS A 5 22.60 28.86 -10.07
CA LYS A 5 21.21 28.84 -9.62
C LYS A 5 21.20 28.11 -8.28
N VAL A 6 21.12 28.85 -7.18
CA VAL A 6 21.07 28.27 -5.83
C VAL A 6 19.82 27.40 -5.70
N SER A 7 19.97 26.18 -5.16
CA SER A 7 18.84 25.28 -4.93
C SER A 7 17.82 25.92 -3.97
N LYS A 8 16.53 25.86 -4.33
CA LYS A 8 15.42 26.29 -3.45
C LYS A 8 15.34 25.49 -2.15
N PHE A 9 15.98 24.31 -2.11
CA PHE A 9 15.97 23.38 -0.98
C PHE A 9 17.28 23.40 -0.18
N ARG A 10 18.14 24.40 -0.41
CA ARG A 10 19.43 24.52 0.29
C ARG A 10 19.29 24.63 1.82
N HIS A 11 18.12 25.06 2.30
CA HIS A 11 17.81 25.25 3.71
C HIS A 11 16.65 24.36 4.19
N THR A 12 16.40 23.23 3.52
CA THR A 12 15.39 22.27 3.97
C THR A 12 15.94 21.47 5.15
N GLU A 13 15.31 21.62 6.32
CA GLU A 13 15.72 20.93 7.55
C GLU A 13 14.60 20.01 8.04
N ALA A 14 14.99 18.80 8.47
CA ALA A 14 14.06 17.87 9.10
C ALA A 14 13.77 18.33 10.54
N ARG A 15 12.50 18.62 10.83
CA ARG A 15 12.05 18.95 12.18
C ARG A 15 11.35 17.73 12.78
N GLN A 16 11.94 17.15 13.81
CA GLN A 16 11.31 16.07 14.53
C GLN A 16 10.08 16.60 15.30
N PRO A 17 8.92 15.92 15.21
CA PRO A 17 7.76 16.28 16.00
C PRO A 17 8.03 16.00 17.49
N ARG A 18 7.39 16.77 18.37
CA ARG A 18 7.47 16.53 19.81
C ARG A 18 6.82 15.18 20.17
N ARG A 19 7.19 14.63 21.33
CA ARG A 19 6.79 13.27 21.76
C ARG A 19 5.27 13.11 21.85
N GLU A 20 4.54 14.18 22.13
CA GLU A 20 3.07 14.16 22.23
C GLU A 20 2.40 13.89 20.88
N ALA A 21 3.08 14.22 19.77
CA ALA A 21 2.59 13.95 18.42
C ALA A 21 2.99 12.56 17.90
N TRP A 22 3.76 11.78 18.66
CA TRP A 22 4.18 10.45 18.25
C TRP A 22 3.03 9.46 18.40
N ILE A 23 2.92 8.55 17.43
CA ILE A 23 2.00 7.42 17.53
C ILE A 23 2.72 6.33 18.31
N GLY A 24 2.33 6.14 19.56
CA GLY A 24 2.89 5.11 20.46
C GLY A 24 2.20 3.75 20.31
N ASP A 25 2.74 2.74 21.00
CA ASP A 25 2.21 1.37 21.08
C ASP A 25 2.06 0.66 19.72
N ILE A 26 2.85 1.08 18.73
CA ILE A 26 2.93 0.43 17.43
C ILE A 26 3.76 -0.86 17.56
N ARG A 27 3.11 -2.00 17.35
CA ARG A 27 3.79 -3.29 17.12
C ARG A 27 3.97 -3.50 15.62
N ALA A 28 4.96 -2.81 15.04
CA ALA A 28 5.30 -2.99 13.64
C ALA A 28 6.21 -4.22 13.46
N GLY A 29 5.88 -5.07 12.50
CA GLY A 29 6.65 -6.25 12.17
C GLY A 29 7.61 -5.99 11.02
N THR A 30 8.85 -6.40 11.18
CA THR A 30 9.84 -6.40 10.10
C THR A 30 9.78 -7.73 9.36
N ALA A 31 8.65 -7.97 8.67
CA ALA A 31 8.60 -9.08 7.71
C ALA A 31 9.60 -8.79 6.59
N PRO A 32 10.42 -9.78 6.15
CA PRO A 32 11.38 -9.58 5.07
C PRO A 32 10.65 -9.56 3.72
N SER A 33 9.87 -8.52 3.47
CA SER A 33 9.36 -8.21 2.14
C SER A 33 10.01 -6.93 1.62
N CYS A 34 10.01 -6.76 0.30
CA CYS A 34 10.53 -5.57 -0.38
C CYS A 34 9.42 -4.55 -0.71
N GLY A 35 8.18 -4.87 -0.36
CA GLY A 35 7.01 -4.02 -0.60
C GLY A 35 6.89 -2.88 0.42
N ASN A 36 5.80 -2.13 0.31
CA ASN A 36 5.52 -1.04 1.22
C ASN A 36 5.03 -1.60 2.56
N HIS A 37 5.77 -1.31 3.63
CA HIS A 37 5.40 -1.74 4.99
C HIS A 37 4.57 -0.70 5.75
N ILE A 38 4.57 0.55 5.27
CA ILE A 38 3.84 1.68 5.85
C ILE A 38 3.34 2.55 4.71
N LYS A 39 2.03 2.82 4.67
CA LYS A 39 1.40 3.77 3.76
C LYS A 39 0.39 4.62 4.50
N ALA A 40 0.06 5.77 3.93
CA ALA A 40 -0.96 6.64 4.45
C ALA A 40 -1.85 7.17 3.31
N SER A 41 -3.13 7.31 3.60
CA SER A 41 -4.06 8.16 2.84
C SER A 41 -4.13 9.54 3.50
N CYS A 42 -5.08 10.39 3.12
CA CYS A 42 -5.30 11.65 3.83
C CYS A 42 -5.92 11.46 5.21
N SER A 43 -6.52 10.28 5.48
CA SER A 43 -7.27 10.01 6.71
C SER A 43 -6.68 8.89 7.57
N LEU A 44 -5.98 7.92 6.98
CA LEU A 44 -5.54 6.70 7.66
C LEU A 44 -4.05 6.42 7.39
N ILE A 45 -3.39 5.77 8.35
CA ILE A 45 -2.09 5.12 8.19
C ILE A 45 -2.32 3.61 8.30
N ALA A 46 -1.75 2.85 7.37
CA ALA A 46 -1.68 1.40 7.42
C ALA A 46 -0.22 0.96 7.52
N PHE A 47 0.05 -0.03 8.36
CA PHE A 47 1.38 -0.62 8.48
C PHE A 47 1.34 -2.13 8.78
N ASN A 48 2.41 -2.84 8.45
CA ASN A 48 2.54 -4.25 8.77
C ASN A 48 2.75 -4.46 10.27
N SER A 49 1.91 -5.27 10.90
CA SER A 49 2.09 -5.63 12.31
C SER A 49 3.15 -6.71 12.50
N ASP A 50 3.51 -6.99 13.74
CA ASP A 50 4.41 -8.09 14.16
C ASP A 50 3.84 -9.48 13.87
N HIS A 51 2.53 -9.59 13.68
CA HIS A 51 1.86 -10.84 13.35
C HIS A 51 1.68 -11.01 11.82
N PRO A 52 1.97 -12.20 11.27
CA PRO A 52 1.77 -12.47 9.85
C PRO A 52 0.30 -12.32 9.48
N GLY A 53 0.05 -11.68 8.33
CA GLY A 53 -1.31 -11.47 7.81
C GLY A 53 -2.14 -10.43 8.55
N VAL A 54 -1.55 -9.70 9.51
CA VAL A 54 -2.24 -8.67 10.29
C VAL A 54 -1.65 -7.30 9.99
N LEU A 55 -2.52 -6.32 9.74
CA LEU A 55 -2.18 -4.92 9.52
C LEU A 55 -2.61 -4.06 10.70
N GLY A 56 -1.79 -3.08 11.06
CA GLY A 56 -2.16 -2.00 11.95
C GLY A 56 -2.75 -0.84 11.16
N ILE A 57 -3.94 -0.37 11.55
CA ILE A 57 -4.62 0.79 10.98
C ILE A 57 -4.75 1.87 12.06
N VAL A 58 -4.35 3.09 11.74
CA VAL A 58 -4.36 4.24 12.65
C VAL A 58 -4.95 5.46 11.94
N PRO A 59 -5.92 6.16 12.55
CA PRO A 59 -6.38 7.43 12.00
C PRO A 59 -5.32 8.53 12.11
N LEU A 60 -5.16 9.32 11.04
CA LEU A 60 -4.25 10.47 11.03
C LEU A 60 -4.75 11.58 11.94
N GLU A 61 -6.05 11.87 11.90
CA GLU A 61 -6.65 12.84 12.82
C GLU A 61 -7.09 12.16 14.11
N SER A 62 -6.73 12.77 15.25
CA SER A 62 -7.31 12.37 16.54
C SER A 62 -8.55 13.21 16.79
N GLN A 63 -9.68 12.55 17.07
CA GLN A 63 -10.88 13.22 17.55
C GLN A 63 -10.71 13.48 19.06
N GLY A 64 -10.12 14.62 19.43
CA GLY A 64 -10.01 15.07 20.83
C GLY A 64 -8.67 14.78 21.52
N GLU A 65 -8.67 14.80 22.87
CA GLU A 65 -7.49 14.54 23.71
C GLU A 65 -7.08 13.06 23.79
N ASP A 66 -7.84 12.17 23.16
CA ASP A 66 -7.54 10.75 23.20
C ASP A 66 -6.32 10.40 22.33
N LYS A 67 -5.52 9.48 22.85
CA LYS A 67 -4.37 8.91 22.15
C LYS A 67 -4.89 8.17 20.90
N ARG A 68 -4.29 8.45 19.73
CA ARG A 68 -4.58 7.72 18.48
C ARG A 68 -4.56 6.21 18.74
N GLN A 69 -5.70 5.56 18.56
CA GLN A 69 -5.83 4.13 18.80
C GLN A 69 -5.40 3.34 17.56
N VAL A 70 -4.55 2.33 17.79
CA VAL A 70 -4.15 1.36 16.76
C VAL A 70 -5.18 0.24 16.73
N THR A 71 -5.75 0.00 15.55
CA THR A 71 -6.64 -1.14 15.32
C THR A 71 -5.94 -2.18 14.47
N HIS A 72 -6.22 -3.46 14.71
CA HIS A 72 -5.58 -4.56 13.99
C HIS A 72 -6.59 -5.24 13.05
N LEU A 73 -6.23 -5.32 11.77
CA LEU A 73 -7.01 -5.96 10.72
C LEU A 73 -6.34 -7.29 10.33
N GLY A 74 -7.00 -8.42 10.63
CA GLY A 74 -6.61 -9.73 10.13
C GLY A 74 -7.00 -9.88 8.66
N CYS A 75 -6.07 -9.58 7.76
CA CYS A 75 -6.35 -9.49 6.32
C CYS A 75 -5.99 -10.76 5.56
N HIS A 76 -4.89 -11.42 5.92
CA HIS A 76 -4.36 -12.58 5.19
C HIS A 76 -4.02 -13.73 6.13
N SER A 77 -3.91 -14.94 5.57
CA SER A 77 -3.47 -16.12 6.32
C SER A 77 -1.95 -16.24 6.41
N ASP A 78 -1.24 -15.45 5.61
CA ASP A 78 0.22 -15.41 5.54
C ASP A 78 0.71 -13.96 5.50
N LEU A 79 2.02 -13.75 5.49
CA LEU A 79 2.69 -12.44 5.50
C LEU A 79 2.12 -11.50 4.42
N VAL A 80 1.85 -10.26 4.83
CA VAL A 80 1.51 -9.18 3.90
C VAL A 80 2.80 -8.68 3.28
N THR A 81 2.93 -8.85 1.97
CA THR A 81 4.13 -8.53 1.21
C THR A 81 4.14 -7.07 0.78
N ASP A 82 3.00 -6.53 0.40
CA ASP A 82 2.82 -5.14 -0.04
C ASP A 82 1.40 -4.63 0.27
N LEU A 83 1.25 -3.31 0.39
CA LEU A 83 -0.01 -2.63 0.63
C LEU A 83 -0.03 -1.24 0.00
N ASP A 84 -1.18 -0.81 -0.49
CA ASP A 84 -1.33 0.51 -1.11
C ASP A 84 -2.74 1.08 -0.92
N PHE A 85 -2.83 2.38 -0.71
CA PHE A 85 -4.11 3.11 -0.65
C PHE A 85 -4.51 3.58 -2.04
N SER A 86 -5.82 3.65 -2.30
CA SER A 86 -6.31 4.28 -3.52
C SER A 86 -6.02 5.78 -3.49
N PRO A 87 -5.48 6.37 -4.56
CA PRO A 87 -5.30 7.82 -4.67
C PRO A 87 -6.64 8.57 -4.85
N PHE A 88 -7.74 7.86 -5.09
CA PHE A 88 -9.08 8.43 -5.28
C PHE A 88 -10.03 8.21 -4.10
N ASP A 89 -9.76 7.22 -3.24
CA ASP A 89 -10.58 6.89 -2.06
C ASP A 89 -9.68 6.62 -0.84
N ASP A 90 -9.73 7.54 0.13
CA ASP A 90 -8.92 7.49 1.37
C ASP A 90 -9.15 6.24 2.23
N PHE A 91 -10.30 5.58 2.04
CA PHE A 91 -10.75 4.44 2.82
C PHE A 91 -10.57 3.13 2.08
N LEU A 92 -10.11 3.16 0.82
CA LEU A 92 -9.86 1.96 0.03
C LEU A 92 -8.38 1.57 0.15
N LEU A 93 -8.14 0.43 0.82
CA LEU A 93 -6.82 -0.17 0.99
C LEU A 93 -6.76 -1.47 0.20
N ALA A 94 -5.70 -1.66 -0.57
CA ALA A 94 -5.39 -2.93 -1.21
C ALA A 94 -4.17 -3.58 -0.54
N THR A 95 -4.25 -4.90 -0.35
CA THR A 95 -3.26 -5.69 0.37
C THR A 95 -2.87 -6.90 -0.47
N ALA A 96 -1.57 -7.18 -0.55
CA ALA A 96 -0.99 -8.33 -1.22
C ALA A 96 -0.29 -9.22 -0.19
N SER A 97 -0.32 -10.53 -0.44
CA SER A 97 0.25 -11.49 0.50
C SER A 97 0.95 -12.65 -0.18
N ALA A 98 1.81 -13.30 0.62
CA ALA A 98 2.38 -14.61 0.34
C ALA A 98 1.32 -15.72 0.20
N ASP A 99 0.09 -15.49 0.70
CA ASP A 99 -1.06 -16.40 0.49
C ASP A 99 -1.56 -16.47 -0.97
N ARG A 100 -0.90 -15.72 -1.88
CA ARG A 100 -1.17 -15.65 -3.32
C ARG A 100 -2.48 -14.95 -3.66
N THR A 101 -3.03 -14.17 -2.73
CA THR A 101 -4.23 -13.38 -2.94
C THR A 101 -3.94 -11.90 -2.81
N VAL A 102 -4.73 -11.11 -3.54
CA VAL A 102 -4.86 -9.67 -3.36
C VAL A 102 -6.24 -9.41 -2.78
N LYS A 103 -6.31 -8.62 -1.71
CA LYS A 103 -7.57 -8.27 -1.06
C LYS A 103 -7.74 -6.75 -1.03
N LEU A 104 -8.93 -6.28 -1.31
CA LEU A 104 -9.30 -4.88 -1.14
C LEU A 104 -10.22 -4.75 0.06
N TRP A 105 -9.93 -3.74 0.87
CA TRP A 105 -10.57 -3.44 2.14
C TRP A 105 -11.12 -2.03 2.07
N ARG A 106 -12.41 -1.90 2.33
CA ARG A 106 -13.01 -0.61 2.62
C ARG A 106 -12.96 -0.41 4.13
N LEU A 107 -12.00 0.40 4.56
CA LEU A 107 -11.80 0.75 5.95
C LEU A 107 -12.88 1.75 6.39
N PRO A 108 -13.40 1.64 7.60
CA PRO A 108 -14.44 2.54 8.06
C PRO A 108 -13.83 3.85 8.58
N LEU A 109 -14.69 4.83 8.84
CA LEU A 109 -14.31 6.05 9.53
C LEU A 109 -13.84 5.75 10.96
N SER A 110 -13.00 6.64 11.52
CA SER A 110 -12.47 6.50 12.87
C SER A 110 -13.57 6.19 13.90
N GLY A 111 -13.36 5.18 14.74
CA GLY A 111 -14.30 4.75 15.78
C GLY A 111 -15.32 3.69 15.37
N GLN A 112 -15.33 3.25 14.11
CA GLN A 112 -16.14 2.13 13.65
C GLN A 112 -15.34 0.82 13.60
N ALA A 113 -16.03 -0.31 13.76
CA ALA A 113 -15.42 -1.62 13.73
C ALA A 113 -14.87 -1.94 12.33
N LEU A 114 -13.65 -2.48 12.29
CA LEU A 114 -13.01 -2.92 11.06
C LEU A 114 -13.87 -3.99 10.35
N PRO A 115 -13.81 -4.06 9.00
CA PRO A 115 -14.55 -5.06 8.25
C PRO A 115 -14.10 -6.48 8.62
N SER A 116 -15.06 -7.39 8.78
CA SER A 116 -14.79 -8.80 9.11
C SER A 116 -14.27 -9.61 7.93
N GLY A 117 -14.29 -9.06 6.71
CA GLY A 117 -13.82 -9.72 5.49
C GLY A 117 -13.51 -8.72 4.38
N PRO A 118 -12.79 -9.14 3.35
CA PRO A 118 -12.42 -8.27 2.24
C PRO A 118 -13.66 -7.87 1.44
N GLY A 119 -13.69 -6.62 0.96
CA GLY A 119 -14.74 -6.17 0.03
C GLY A 119 -14.59 -6.79 -1.36
N LEU A 120 -13.34 -7.09 -1.75
CA LEU A 120 -13.01 -7.78 -2.98
C LEU A 120 -11.78 -8.67 -2.79
N LEU A 121 -11.86 -9.89 -3.30
CA LEU A 121 -10.77 -10.85 -3.39
C LEU A 121 -10.36 -10.99 -4.87
N LEU A 122 -9.10 -10.76 -5.17
CA LEU A 122 -8.49 -10.95 -6.49
C LEU A 122 -7.46 -12.09 -6.41
N GLY A 123 -7.52 -13.02 -7.35
CA GLY A 123 -6.70 -14.24 -7.36
C GLY A 123 -7.55 -15.52 -7.19
N PRO A 124 -6.93 -16.66 -6.82
CA PRO A 124 -5.52 -16.84 -6.44
C PRO A 124 -4.55 -16.74 -7.62
N GLU A 125 -3.35 -16.24 -7.34
CA GLU A 125 -2.22 -16.23 -8.27
C GLU A 125 -1.40 -17.54 -8.19
N ASP A 126 -0.62 -17.82 -9.24
CA ASP A 126 0.24 -19.02 -9.29
C ASP A 126 1.44 -18.94 -8.33
N ALA A 127 1.81 -17.72 -7.91
CA ALA A 127 2.93 -17.43 -7.02
C ALA A 127 2.53 -16.39 -5.97
N GLN A 128 3.38 -16.18 -4.95
CA GLN A 128 3.18 -15.10 -3.97
C GLN A 128 3.11 -13.75 -4.69
N VAL A 129 2.20 -12.89 -4.25
CA VAL A 129 2.11 -11.53 -4.79
C VAL A 129 3.18 -10.71 -4.09
N GLU A 130 4.08 -10.09 -4.83
CA GLU A 130 5.23 -9.38 -4.27
C GLU A 130 5.09 -7.87 -4.36
N VAL A 131 4.35 -7.38 -5.36
CA VAL A 131 4.16 -5.95 -5.62
C VAL A 131 2.70 -5.67 -5.89
N LEU A 132 2.21 -4.59 -5.31
CA LEU A 132 0.85 -4.09 -5.48
C LEU A 132 0.87 -2.56 -5.60
N GLN A 133 0.16 -2.02 -6.60
CA GLN A 133 0.09 -0.58 -6.76
C GLN A 133 -1.20 -0.12 -7.45
N PHE A 134 -1.85 0.89 -6.88
CA PHE A 134 -2.94 1.59 -7.56
C PHE A 134 -2.42 2.48 -8.69
N HIS A 135 -3.22 2.59 -9.75
CA HIS A 135 -2.92 3.51 -10.82
C HIS A 135 -3.10 4.96 -10.33
N PRO A 136 -2.12 5.84 -10.56
CA PRO A 136 -2.16 7.21 -10.03
C PRO A 136 -3.19 8.11 -10.71
N THR A 137 -3.68 7.76 -11.90
CA THR A 137 -4.56 8.63 -12.71
C THR A 137 -5.88 8.00 -13.13
N ALA A 138 -6.09 6.70 -12.92
CA ALA A 138 -7.33 6.02 -13.28
C ALA A 138 -7.89 5.31 -12.05
N ASP A 139 -9.13 5.64 -11.71
CA ASP A 139 -9.81 5.06 -10.57
C ASP A 139 -10.09 3.57 -10.77
N GLY A 140 -9.99 2.81 -9.68
CA GLY A 140 -10.23 1.38 -9.65
C GLY A 140 -9.21 0.52 -10.41
N VAL A 141 -8.15 1.09 -11.00
CA VAL A 141 -7.13 0.29 -11.69
C VAL A 141 -6.02 -0.09 -10.72
N LEU A 142 -5.77 -1.40 -10.58
CA LEU A 142 -4.77 -1.96 -9.67
C LEU A 142 -3.81 -2.89 -10.40
N LEU A 143 -2.52 -2.73 -10.17
CA LEU A 143 -1.49 -3.63 -10.64
C LEU A 143 -1.09 -4.60 -9.53
N SER A 144 -0.97 -5.89 -9.88
CA SER A 144 -0.39 -6.91 -9.01
C SER A 144 0.70 -7.69 -9.76
N ALA A 145 1.85 -7.89 -9.13
CA ALA A 145 2.91 -8.76 -9.66
C ALA A 145 3.10 -9.97 -8.76
N ALA A 146 3.05 -11.16 -9.34
CA ALA A 146 3.26 -12.44 -8.67
C ALA A 146 4.30 -13.27 -9.44
N GLY A 147 5.51 -13.39 -8.89
CA GLY A 147 6.63 -14.04 -9.54
C GLY A 147 6.95 -13.43 -10.92
N ARG A 148 6.62 -14.14 -12.01
CA ARG A 148 6.83 -13.68 -13.40
C ARG A 148 5.57 -13.15 -14.08
N ALA A 149 4.43 -13.24 -13.40
CA ALA A 149 3.16 -12.76 -13.93
C ALA A 149 2.89 -11.35 -13.41
N VAL A 150 2.48 -10.46 -14.30
CA VAL A 150 1.91 -9.17 -13.92
C VAL A 150 0.50 -9.10 -14.47
N LYS A 151 -0.43 -8.67 -13.62
CA LYS A 151 -1.84 -8.50 -13.98
C LYS A 151 -2.29 -7.10 -13.60
N VAL A 152 -3.08 -6.50 -14.47
CA VAL A 152 -3.81 -5.26 -14.18
C VAL A 152 -5.27 -5.63 -13.97
N TRP A 153 -5.87 -5.09 -12.92
CA TRP A 153 -7.22 -5.35 -12.48
C TRP A 153 -8.06 -4.07 -12.58
N ASP A 154 -9.32 -4.25 -12.94
CA ASP A 154 -10.38 -3.28 -12.71
C ASP A 154 -11.11 -3.71 -11.43
N ALA A 155 -10.87 -2.99 -10.33
CA ALA A 155 -11.49 -3.22 -9.03
C ALA A 155 -12.99 -2.94 -9.03
N THR A 156 -13.49 -2.09 -9.94
CA THR A 156 -14.94 -1.81 -10.05
C THR A 156 -15.68 -2.96 -10.71
N LYS A 157 -15.07 -3.56 -11.73
CA LYS A 157 -15.64 -4.70 -12.47
C LYS A 157 -15.20 -6.06 -11.94
N GLN A 158 -14.26 -6.08 -11.00
CA GLN A 158 -13.67 -7.28 -10.42
C GLN A 158 -13.05 -8.22 -11.46
N GLN A 159 -12.47 -7.64 -12.53
CA GLN A 159 -11.93 -8.40 -13.65
C GLN A 159 -10.51 -7.98 -14.00
N PRO A 160 -9.65 -8.91 -14.45
CA PRO A 160 -8.35 -8.57 -15.00
C PRO A 160 -8.54 -7.86 -16.36
N LEU A 161 -7.93 -6.69 -16.52
CA LEU A 161 -7.95 -5.92 -17.76
C LEU A 161 -6.96 -6.45 -18.79
N THR A 162 -5.95 -7.20 -18.37
CA THR A 162 -4.91 -7.76 -19.25
C THR A 162 -5.05 -9.27 -19.43
N GLY A 163 -4.85 -9.74 -20.67
CA GLY A 163 -4.46 -11.12 -20.93
C GLY A 163 -3.04 -11.37 -20.38
N ARG A 164 -2.82 -12.53 -19.76
CA ARG A 164 -1.60 -12.94 -19.04
C ARG A 164 -0.31 -12.50 -19.76
N ALA A 165 0.25 -11.35 -19.36
CA ALA A 165 1.54 -10.88 -19.87
C ALA A 165 2.65 -11.53 -19.03
N THR A 166 3.36 -12.49 -19.63
CA THR A 166 4.56 -13.07 -19.01
C THR A 166 5.69 -12.07 -19.14
N ALA A 167 6.12 -11.45 -18.03
CA ALA A 167 7.29 -10.59 -18.04
C ALA A 167 8.54 -11.46 -18.28
N THR A 168 9.25 -11.23 -19.38
CA THR A 168 10.48 -11.97 -19.75
C THR A 168 11.73 -11.51 -18.97
N ALA A 169 11.59 -10.59 -18.02
CA ALA A 169 12.67 -10.19 -17.11
C ALA A 169 12.10 -9.96 -15.69
N PRO A 170 12.85 -10.32 -14.63
CA PRO A 170 12.42 -10.03 -13.26
C PRO A 170 12.30 -8.51 -13.08
N PRO A 171 11.24 -8.01 -12.41
CA PRO A 171 11.15 -6.59 -12.08
C PRO A 171 12.30 -6.27 -11.12
N ARG A 172 13.36 -5.68 -11.66
CA ARG A 172 14.53 -5.26 -10.89
C ARG A 172 14.04 -4.20 -9.91
N ALA A 173 14.25 -4.42 -8.61
CA ALA A 173 13.93 -3.45 -7.55
C ALA A 173 14.53 -2.11 -7.94
N ALA A 174 13.67 -1.22 -8.43
CA ALA A 174 14.06 0.11 -8.82
C ALA A 174 13.83 1.02 -7.60
N PRO A 175 14.72 1.99 -7.35
CA PRO A 175 14.53 2.94 -6.26
C PRO A 175 13.15 3.58 -6.39
N SER A 176 12.56 3.93 -5.24
CA SER A 176 11.16 4.30 -4.96
C SER A 176 10.43 5.31 -5.87
N GLY A 177 11.02 5.72 -7.00
CA GLY A 177 10.40 6.52 -8.07
C GLY A 177 10.22 5.82 -9.42
N SER A 178 10.43 4.49 -9.54
CA SER A 178 10.45 3.78 -10.84
C SER A 178 9.35 2.74 -11.09
N ILE A 179 8.35 2.60 -10.22
CA ILE A 179 7.20 1.72 -10.53
C ILE A 179 6.18 2.43 -11.47
N PHE A 180 6.24 3.77 -11.57
CA PHE A 180 5.66 4.50 -12.71
C PHE A 180 6.16 3.96 -14.05
N CYS A 181 7.42 3.49 -14.14
CA CYS A 181 7.92 2.86 -15.36
C CYS A 181 7.23 1.52 -15.63
N LEU A 182 6.79 0.76 -14.62
CA LEU A 182 6.07 -0.50 -14.85
C LEU A 182 4.67 -0.26 -15.40
N PHE A 183 3.95 0.77 -14.92
CA PHE A 183 2.72 1.21 -15.57
C PHE A 183 2.97 1.76 -16.98
N ALA A 184 4.07 2.50 -17.19
CA ALA A 184 4.45 2.97 -18.52
C ALA A 184 4.86 1.83 -19.48
N ILE A 185 5.42 0.73 -18.96
CA ILE A 185 5.87 -0.44 -19.76
C ILE A 185 4.71 -1.40 -20.08
N LEU A 186 3.68 -1.49 -19.23
CA LEU A 186 2.53 -2.40 -19.44
C LEU A 186 1.37 -1.76 -20.21
N VAL A 187 1.36 -0.44 -20.39
CA VAL A 187 0.28 0.30 -21.10
C VAL A 187 0.72 0.81 -22.49
N THR A 188 1.92 0.44 -22.96
CA THR A 188 2.37 0.62 -24.36
C THR A 188 2.50 -0.72 -25.07
#